data_AF-A0A8J7SKG2-F1
#
_entry.id   AF-A0A8J7SKG2-F1
#
_cell.length_a   1.000
_cell.length_b   1.000
_cell.length_c   1.000
_cell.angle_alpha   90.00
_cell.angle_beta   90.00
_cell.angle_gamma   90.00
#
_symmetry.space_group_name_H-M   'P 1'
#
loop_
_entity.id
_entity.type
_entity.pdbx_description
1 polymer ?
#
loop_
_entity_poly.entity_id
_entity_poly.type
_entity_poly.pdbx_seq_one_letter_code
_entity_poly.pdbx_strand_id
1 'polypeptide(L)'
;MKVPRYIVAISCTAVAAMSWTLGTMQYDFLAKPTPRQLAQAAEEWKGEHLSKQLPAVVYNPAALAPITLQNDKSKKKQNQILLGDLSTPPPLNFYANQKNFGPVAMRQLAKRLEKLGYQQQALLAYERILDSCDSDKKQRAKAIDAIEAISGEVKYINPQGSKPIGLTIHVGTPMENSKDLKREIEHLGQEISLRSGQTLSFKSDIIVSPAPPPAVLTHPETGEPLPPPPIAMALWLSRDDRFDAETPPVAMMMPRDQPELLKQIIKDAVYDSSQRQLSTNANFIVPAKREQLPAGQAPFDQMTRALWLELGTSLQGREIPKVMVVEEDDEEDDE
;
A
#
# COMPACT_ATOMS: atom_id res chain seq x y z
N MET A 1 48.15 -9.79 -25.48
CA MET A 1 47.21 -10.94 -25.48
C MET A 1 45.85 -10.46 -25.01
N LYS A 2 44.79 -10.61 -25.80
CA LYS A 2 43.42 -10.24 -25.40
C LYS A 2 42.75 -11.48 -24.81
N VAL A 3 42.37 -11.43 -23.53
CA VAL A 3 41.64 -12.52 -22.88
C VAL A 3 40.21 -12.53 -23.42
N PRO A 4 39.71 -13.66 -23.94
CA PRO A 4 38.35 -13.77 -24.45
C PRO A 4 37.30 -13.47 -23.35
N ARG A 5 36.27 -12.69 -23.70
CA ARG A 5 35.24 -12.19 -22.76
C ARG A 5 34.49 -13.31 -22.02
N TYR A 6 34.30 -14.47 -22.64
CA TYR A 6 33.63 -15.62 -22.00
C TYR A 6 34.46 -16.20 -20.84
N ILE A 7 35.79 -16.16 -20.92
CA ILE A 7 36.67 -16.62 -19.82
C ILE A 7 36.49 -15.71 -18.61
N VAL A 8 36.40 -14.40 -18.83
CA VAL A 8 36.16 -13.41 -17.75
C VAL A 8 34.79 -13.64 -17.10
N ALA A 9 33.73 -13.82 -17.90
CA ALA A 9 32.38 -14.05 -17.37
C ALA A 9 32.30 -15.33 -16.51
N ILE A 10 32.90 -16.43 -16.98
CA ILE A 10 32.95 -17.71 -16.24
C ILE A 10 33.78 -17.55 -14.95
N SER A 11 34.87 -16.80 -15.00
CA SER A 11 35.74 -16.60 -13.83
C SER A 11 35.03 -15.75 -12.76
N CYS A 12 34.33 -14.68 -13.15
CA CYS A 12 33.56 -13.85 -12.23
C CYS A 12 32.41 -14.62 -11.57
N THR A 13 31.69 -15.43 -12.34
CA THR A 13 30.60 -16.27 -11.80
C THR A 13 31.13 -17.36 -10.87
N ALA A 14 32.26 -17.99 -11.19
CA ALA A 14 32.90 -18.96 -10.32
C ALA A 14 33.35 -18.36 -8.98
N VAL A 15 33.94 -17.15 -9.00
CA VAL A 15 34.35 -16.45 -7.77
C VAL A 15 33.15 -16.04 -6.92
N ALA A 16 32.07 -15.57 -7.54
CA ALA A 16 30.83 -15.23 -6.84
C ALA A 16 30.18 -16.47 -6.20
N ALA A 17 30.10 -17.57 -6.95
CA ALA A 17 29.54 -18.84 -6.46
C ALA A 17 30.38 -19.41 -5.30
N MET A 18 31.72 -19.39 -5.42
CA MET A 18 32.61 -19.84 -4.33
C MET A 18 32.49 -18.95 -3.09
N SER A 19 32.46 -17.63 -3.26
CA SER A 19 32.29 -16.69 -2.14
C SER A 19 30.95 -16.91 -1.42
N TRP A 20 29.88 -17.17 -2.19
CA TRP A 20 28.57 -17.47 -1.64
C TRP A 20 28.56 -18.80 -0.87
N THR A 21 29.09 -19.88 -1.44
CA THR A 21 29.09 -21.19 -0.80
C THR A 21 29.95 -21.22 0.46
N LEU A 22 31.15 -20.62 0.42
CA LEU A 22 32.00 -20.47 1.60
C LEU A 22 31.35 -19.59 2.68
N GLY A 23 30.67 -18.50 2.30
CA GLY A 23 30.01 -17.59 3.23
C GLY A 23 28.74 -18.17 3.86
N THR A 24 28.04 -19.08 3.17
CA THR A 24 26.76 -19.63 3.62
C THR A 24 26.85 -21.02 4.23
N MET A 25 27.97 -21.74 4.05
CA MET A 25 28.16 -23.09 4.60
C MET A 25 28.03 -23.19 6.12
N GLN A 26 28.27 -22.10 6.85
CA GLN A 26 28.19 -22.08 8.32
C GLN A 26 26.79 -21.72 8.85
N TYR A 27 25.85 -21.35 7.97
CA TYR A 27 24.51 -20.93 8.35
C TYR A 27 23.49 -22.00 7.98
N ASP A 28 22.86 -22.57 9.00
CA ASP A 28 21.67 -23.41 8.82
C ASP A 28 20.43 -22.50 8.74
N PHE A 29 19.96 -22.25 7.52
CA PHE A 29 18.79 -21.39 7.25
C PHE A 29 17.45 -22.06 7.55
N LEU A 30 17.45 -23.35 7.89
CA LEU A 30 16.24 -24.12 8.18
C LEU A 30 16.06 -24.39 9.69
N ALA A 31 17.12 -24.24 10.48
CA ALA A 31 17.04 -24.33 11.94
C ALA A 31 16.49 -23.02 12.57
N LYS A 32 15.57 -23.16 13.54
CA LYS A 32 15.11 -22.02 14.34
C LYS A 32 16.28 -21.46 15.17
N PRO A 33 16.48 -20.14 15.22
CA PRO A 33 17.61 -19.54 15.93
C PRO A 33 17.54 -19.86 17.43
N THR A 34 18.69 -20.25 17.97
CA THR A 34 18.83 -20.66 19.37
C THR A 34 18.80 -19.41 20.27
N PRO A 35 18.23 -19.44 21.49
CA PRO A 35 18.17 -18.27 22.38
C PRO A 35 19.52 -17.57 22.64
N ARG A 36 20.63 -18.32 22.59
CA ARG A 36 22.00 -17.78 22.68
C ARG A 36 22.40 -16.93 21.48
N GLN A 37 22.01 -17.32 20.27
CA GLN A 37 22.32 -16.57 19.04
C GLN A 37 21.53 -15.26 18.96
N LEU A 38 20.29 -15.27 19.46
CA LEU A 38 19.49 -14.04 19.61
C LEU A 38 20.10 -13.07 20.64
N ALA A 39 20.65 -13.59 21.74
CA ALA A 39 21.33 -12.76 22.73
C ALA A 39 22.64 -12.16 22.18
N GLN A 40 23.43 -12.93 21.43
CA GLN A 40 24.64 -12.42 20.77
C GLN A 40 24.33 -11.37 19.71
N ALA A 41 23.37 -11.61 18.82
CA ALA A 41 22.95 -10.62 17.82
C ALA A 41 22.41 -9.34 18.47
N ALA A 42 21.72 -9.44 19.60
CA ALA A 42 21.25 -8.28 20.36
C ALA A 42 22.40 -7.50 21.03
N GLU A 43 23.50 -8.16 21.43
CA GLU A 43 24.69 -7.48 21.95
C GLU A 43 25.53 -6.85 20.84
N GLU A 44 25.71 -7.51 19.71
CA GLU A 44 26.38 -6.96 18.52
C GLU A 44 25.63 -5.73 18.00
N TRP A 45 24.30 -5.81 17.91
CA TRP A 45 23.44 -4.67 17.54
C TRP A 45 23.56 -3.51 18.53
N LYS A 46 23.66 -3.78 19.84
CA LYS A 46 23.90 -2.75 20.85
C LYS A 46 25.29 -2.13 20.70
N GLY A 47 26.33 -2.92 20.45
CA GLY A 47 27.71 -2.45 20.27
C GLY A 47 27.85 -1.53 19.05
N GLU A 48 27.18 -1.86 17.94
CA GLU A 48 27.29 -1.13 16.67
C GLU A 48 26.40 0.13 16.61
N HIS A 49 25.38 0.23 17.47
CA HIS A 49 24.41 1.34 17.42
C HIS A 49 24.30 2.21 18.67
N LEU A 50 24.95 1.88 19.81
CA LEU A 50 25.03 2.76 20.99
C LEU A 50 26.27 3.66 21.07
N SER A 51 27.09 3.75 20.03
CA SER A 51 28.28 4.62 20.00
C SER A 51 27.98 6.12 19.82
N LYS A 52 26.70 6.54 19.83
CA LYS A 52 26.32 7.94 20.00
C LYS A 52 26.00 8.21 21.47
N GLN A 53 27.01 8.73 22.19
CA GLN A 53 26.91 9.19 23.57
C GLN A 53 25.66 10.06 23.78
N LEU A 54 24.68 9.55 24.55
CA LEU A 54 23.66 10.37 25.19
C LEU A 54 24.36 11.26 26.24
N PRO A 55 24.01 12.55 26.37
CA PRO A 55 24.63 13.42 27.36
C PRO A 55 24.39 12.87 28.77
N ALA A 56 25.46 12.81 29.56
CA ALA A 56 25.42 12.33 30.93
C ALA A 56 24.44 13.16 31.76
N VAL A 57 23.37 12.52 32.24
CA VAL A 57 22.46 13.11 33.22
C VAL A 57 23.24 13.21 34.53
N VAL A 58 23.53 14.44 34.97
CA VAL A 58 24.08 14.72 36.29
C VAL A 58 23.03 14.32 37.34
N TYR A 59 23.31 13.25 38.08
CA TYR A 59 22.46 12.78 39.17
C TYR A 59 22.59 13.73 40.36
N ASN A 60 21.51 14.41 40.72
CA ASN A 60 21.42 15.16 41.97
C ASN A 60 20.72 14.31 43.04
N PRO A 61 21.44 13.80 44.07
CA PRO A 61 20.87 12.93 45.10
C PRO A 61 19.89 13.63 46.05
N ALA A 62 19.65 14.94 45.93
CA ALA A 62 18.69 15.67 46.77
C ALA A 62 17.21 15.52 46.34
N ALA A 63 16.91 14.83 45.22
CA ALA A 63 15.54 14.69 44.70
C ALA A 63 14.77 13.45 45.23
N LEU A 64 15.35 12.67 46.14
CA LEU A 64 14.73 11.48 46.73
C LEU A 64 13.98 11.79 48.04
N ALA A 65 13.14 12.83 48.05
CA ALA A 65 12.11 12.92 49.08
C ALA A 65 11.01 11.89 48.76
N PRO A 66 10.55 11.05 49.72
CA PRO A 66 9.50 10.09 49.46
C PRO A 66 8.21 10.85 49.12
N ILE A 67 7.76 10.75 47.86
CA ILE A 67 6.44 11.22 47.47
C ILE A 67 5.44 10.25 48.13
N THR A 68 4.83 10.71 49.22
CA THR A 68 3.63 10.11 49.78
C THR A 68 2.59 10.02 48.65
N LEU A 69 2.21 8.79 48.30
CA LEU A 69 1.09 8.50 47.40
C LEU A 69 -0.20 9.04 48.04
N GLN A 70 -0.48 10.32 47.83
CA GLN A 70 -1.83 10.82 47.96
C GLN A 70 -2.63 10.23 46.80
N ASN A 71 -3.56 9.35 47.19
CA ASN A 71 -4.53 8.69 46.35
C ASN A 71 -5.54 9.73 45.86
N ASP A 72 -5.12 10.57 44.91
CA ASP A 72 -6.01 11.51 44.26
C ASP A 72 -6.48 10.88 42.95
N LYS A 73 -7.79 10.62 42.87
CA LYS A 73 -8.49 10.27 41.62
C LYS A 73 -8.53 11.51 40.72
N SER A 74 -7.36 11.98 40.31
CA SER A 74 -7.21 12.97 39.27
C SER A 74 -7.60 12.30 37.95
N LYS A 75 -8.82 12.61 37.47
CA LYS A 75 -9.16 12.44 36.06
C LYS A 75 -8.04 13.09 35.26
N LYS A 76 -7.16 12.27 34.64
CA LYS A 76 -6.21 12.73 33.62
C LYS A 76 -6.99 13.68 32.70
N LYS A 77 -6.64 14.97 32.71
CA LYS A 77 -7.04 15.91 31.67
C LYS A 77 -6.64 15.25 30.36
N GLN A 78 -7.61 14.69 29.64
CA GLN A 78 -7.39 14.23 28.28
C GLN A 78 -6.89 15.47 27.54
N ASN A 79 -5.65 15.44 27.04
CA ASN A 79 -5.20 16.45 26.10
C ASN A 79 -6.26 16.46 24.98
N GLN A 80 -7.00 17.55 24.87
CA GLN A 80 -8.12 17.62 23.93
C GLN A 80 -7.54 17.87 22.54
N ILE A 81 -7.92 17.01 21.59
CA ILE A 81 -7.62 17.21 20.18
C ILE A 81 -8.32 18.51 19.73
N LEU A 82 -7.58 19.35 19.01
CA LEU A 82 -8.12 20.58 18.45
C LEU A 82 -9.22 20.26 17.44
N LEU A 83 -10.37 20.93 17.56
CA LEU A 83 -11.48 20.78 16.60
C LEU A 83 -11.10 21.31 15.22
N GLY A 84 -10.32 22.40 15.19
CA GLY A 84 -9.99 23.12 13.95
C GLY A 84 -11.01 24.16 13.58
N ASP A 85 -10.85 24.73 12.37
CA ASP A 85 -11.88 25.54 11.74
C ASP A 85 -13.00 24.64 11.22
N LEU A 86 -14.24 24.96 11.60
CA LEU A 86 -15.43 24.19 11.27
C LEU A 86 -16.23 24.83 10.12
N SER A 87 -15.83 26.03 9.69
CA SER A 87 -16.48 26.75 8.59
C SER A 87 -16.05 26.24 7.21
N THR A 88 -14.90 25.57 7.14
CA THR A 88 -14.34 25.02 5.90
C THR A 88 -14.08 23.51 6.00
N PRO A 89 -14.21 22.74 4.90
CA PRO A 89 -13.81 21.34 4.89
C PRO A 89 -12.31 21.18 5.19
N PRO A 90 -11.91 20.33 6.14
CA PRO A 90 -10.50 20.15 6.49
C PRO A 90 -9.74 19.40 5.39
N PRO A 91 -8.44 19.67 5.19
CA PRO A 91 -7.61 18.84 4.33
C PRO A 91 -7.47 17.42 4.90
N LEU A 92 -7.23 16.43 4.03
CA LEU A 92 -7.17 15.00 4.42
C LEU A 92 -6.07 14.66 5.44
N ASN A 93 -5.07 15.52 5.60
CA ASN A 93 -3.99 15.35 6.58
C ASN A 93 -4.22 16.12 7.89
N PHE A 94 -5.35 16.82 8.05
CA PHE A 94 -5.56 17.76 9.16
C PHE A 94 -5.32 17.15 10.55
N TYR A 95 -5.93 16.00 10.82
CA TYR A 95 -5.77 15.29 12.10
C TYR A 95 -4.58 14.32 12.12
N ALA A 96 -3.85 14.14 11.01
CA ALA A 96 -2.73 13.19 10.93
C ALA A 96 -1.61 13.51 11.93
N ASN A 97 -1.31 14.81 12.11
CA ASN A 97 -0.28 15.29 13.03
C ASN A 97 -0.66 15.09 14.52
N GLN A 98 -1.91 14.74 14.79
CA GLN A 98 -2.42 14.47 16.13
C GLN A 98 -2.49 12.97 16.46
N LYS A 99 -1.76 12.13 15.70
CA LYS A 99 -1.68 10.68 15.94
C LYS A 99 -1.26 10.27 17.35
N ASN A 100 -0.44 11.08 18.02
CA ASN A 100 0.08 10.81 19.37
C ASN A 100 -1.00 10.79 20.46
N PHE A 101 -2.20 11.34 20.20
CA PHE A 101 -3.33 11.28 21.12
C PHE A 101 -3.99 9.89 21.14
N GLY A 102 -3.74 9.09 20.11
CA GLY A 102 -4.18 7.72 20.00
C GLY A 102 -5.65 7.55 19.58
N PRO A 103 -6.04 6.29 19.33
CA PRO A 103 -7.31 5.96 18.66
C PRO A 103 -8.55 6.19 19.52
N VAL A 104 -8.41 6.12 20.85
CA VAL A 104 -9.52 6.40 21.79
C VAL A 104 -9.87 7.89 21.76
N ALA A 105 -8.86 8.77 21.74
CA ALA A 105 -9.07 10.21 21.68
C ALA A 105 -9.65 10.62 20.32
N MET A 106 -9.15 10.05 19.21
CA MET A 106 -9.71 10.29 17.87
C MET A 106 -11.17 9.87 17.77
N ARG A 107 -11.56 8.73 18.36
CA ARG A 107 -12.96 8.32 18.43
C ARG A 107 -13.82 9.30 19.22
N GLN A 108 -13.32 9.83 20.33
CA GLN A 108 -14.05 10.82 21.14
C GLN A 108 -14.23 12.14 20.38
N LEU A 109 -13.20 12.58 19.65
CA LEU A 109 -13.28 13.71 18.74
C LEU A 109 -14.35 13.49 17.68
N ALA A 110 -14.33 12.35 16.99
CA ALA A 110 -15.28 12.03 15.93
C ALA A 110 -16.73 12.10 16.45
N LYS A 111 -17.01 11.43 17.58
CA LYS A 111 -18.33 11.48 18.23
C LYS A 111 -18.75 12.89 18.65
N ARG A 112 -17.80 13.74 19.07
CA ARG A 112 -18.09 15.14 19.41
C ARG A 112 -18.46 15.93 18.15
N LEU A 113 -17.77 15.72 17.05
CA LEU A 113 -18.03 16.36 15.76
C LEU A 113 -19.37 15.93 15.17
N GLU A 114 -19.72 14.63 15.25
CA GLU A 114 -21.04 14.12 14.85
C GLU A 114 -22.17 14.83 15.60
N LYS A 115 -22.05 14.95 16.93
CA LYS A 115 -23.04 15.64 17.77
C LYS A 115 -23.22 17.11 17.42
N LEU A 116 -22.19 17.73 16.86
CA LEU A 116 -22.20 19.12 16.43
C LEU A 116 -22.62 19.28 14.96
N GLY A 117 -22.91 18.19 14.24
CA GLY A 117 -23.32 18.19 12.84
C GLY A 117 -22.16 18.26 11.83
N TYR A 118 -20.91 18.17 12.28
CA TYR A 118 -19.71 18.27 11.42
C TYR A 118 -19.27 16.88 10.91
N GLN A 119 -20.10 16.28 10.06
CA GLN A 119 -19.93 14.90 9.60
C GLN A 119 -18.64 14.66 8.80
N GLN A 120 -18.19 15.63 7.98
CA GLN A 120 -16.95 15.48 7.20
C GLN A 120 -15.70 15.43 8.11
N GLN A 121 -15.66 16.30 9.12
CA GLN A 121 -14.60 16.32 10.13
C GLN A 121 -14.65 15.05 10.98
N ALA A 122 -15.86 14.59 11.34
CA ALA A 122 -16.04 13.34 12.07
C ALA A 122 -15.54 12.13 11.29
N LEU A 123 -15.90 12.03 10.00
CA LEU A 123 -15.43 11.01 9.09
C LEU A 123 -13.89 11.00 9.02
N LEU A 124 -13.29 12.18 8.86
CA LEU A 124 -11.83 12.30 8.82
C LEU A 124 -11.18 11.82 10.13
N ALA A 125 -11.77 12.13 11.28
CA ALA A 125 -11.30 11.67 12.57
C ALA A 125 -11.38 10.14 12.74
N TYR A 126 -12.42 9.49 12.21
CA TYR A 126 -12.49 8.03 12.17
C TYR A 126 -11.45 7.43 11.23
N GLU A 127 -11.22 8.02 10.05
CA GLU A 127 -10.17 7.56 9.12
C GLU A 127 -8.77 7.60 9.78
N ARG A 128 -8.49 8.61 10.63
CA ARG A 128 -7.22 8.67 11.38
C ARG A 128 -6.99 7.48 12.31
N ILE A 129 -8.06 6.84 12.79
CA ILE A 129 -7.94 5.61 13.59
C ILE A 129 -7.35 4.48 12.73
N LEU A 130 -7.65 4.46 11.44
CA LEU A 130 -7.20 3.41 10.51
C LEU A 130 -5.79 3.66 9.96
N ASP A 131 -5.44 4.91 9.68
CA ASP A 131 -4.22 5.23 8.91
C ASP A 131 -3.15 6.01 9.67
N SER A 132 -3.44 6.51 10.88
CA SER A 132 -2.52 7.38 11.61
C SER A 132 -2.25 6.90 13.04
N CYS A 133 -3.23 6.25 13.67
CA CYS A 133 -3.13 5.73 15.04
C CYS A 133 -2.68 4.27 15.07
N ASP A 134 -1.90 3.90 16.09
CA ASP A 134 -1.59 2.51 16.41
C ASP A 134 -2.82 1.81 17.03
N SER A 135 -3.73 1.37 16.17
CA SER A 135 -5.04 0.82 16.55
C SER A 135 -5.07 -0.70 16.48
N ASP A 136 -5.62 -1.33 17.51
CA ASP A 136 -5.87 -2.78 17.51
C ASP A 136 -7.03 -3.17 16.56
N LYS A 137 -7.17 -4.48 16.28
CA LYS A 137 -8.21 -5.01 15.38
C LYS A 137 -9.63 -4.60 15.77
N LYS A 138 -9.96 -4.55 17.06
CA LYS A 138 -11.30 -4.18 17.55
C LYS A 138 -11.56 -2.68 17.37
N GLN A 139 -10.54 -1.86 17.56
CA GLN A 139 -10.63 -0.41 17.36
C GLN A 139 -10.78 -0.05 15.89
N ARG A 140 -10.06 -0.74 15.00
CA ARG A 140 -10.21 -0.62 13.54
C ARG A 140 -11.61 -1.02 13.08
N ALA A 141 -12.11 -2.18 13.51
CA ALA A 141 -13.47 -2.63 13.18
C ALA A 141 -14.53 -1.59 13.57
N LYS A 142 -14.47 -1.07 14.81
CA LYS A 142 -15.39 -0.01 15.27
C LYS A 142 -15.28 1.29 14.47
N ALA A 143 -14.10 1.61 13.94
CA ALA A 143 -13.92 2.80 13.11
C ALA A 143 -14.52 2.57 11.71
N ILE A 144 -14.35 1.36 11.16
CA ILE A 144 -14.96 0.96 9.87
C ILE A 144 -16.48 1.01 9.96
N ASP A 145 -17.08 0.39 10.97
CA ASP A 145 -18.54 0.42 11.18
C ASP A 145 -19.06 1.88 11.26
N ALA A 146 -18.31 2.77 11.94
CA ALA A 146 -18.68 4.18 12.08
C ALA A 146 -18.49 4.97 10.77
N ILE A 147 -17.44 4.67 10.01
CA ILE A 147 -17.22 5.25 8.68
C ILE A 147 -18.37 4.86 7.76
N GLU A 148 -18.73 3.58 7.67
CA GLU A 148 -19.84 3.10 6.86
C GLU A 148 -21.16 3.79 7.21
N ALA A 149 -21.45 3.96 8.51
CA ALA A 149 -22.65 4.65 8.98
C ALA A 149 -22.70 6.12 8.54
N ILE A 150 -21.57 6.84 8.57
CA ILE A 150 -21.51 8.28 8.24
C ILE A 150 -21.39 8.51 6.73
N SER A 151 -20.72 7.62 6.01
CA SER A 151 -20.44 7.75 4.58
C SER A 151 -21.69 7.84 3.71
N GLY A 152 -22.83 7.30 4.15
CA GLY A 152 -24.11 7.42 3.44
C GLY A 152 -24.71 8.83 3.47
N GLU A 153 -24.37 9.63 4.47
CA GLU A 153 -24.92 10.99 4.69
C GLU A 153 -23.97 12.08 4.19
N VAL A 154 -22.68 11.78 4.08
CA VAL A 154 -21.64 12.73 3.69
C VAL A 154 -21.49 12.81 2.18
N LYS A 155 -21.78 13.97 1.60
CA LYS A 155 -21.26 14.31 0.27
C LYS A 155 -19.75 14.48 0.37
N TYR A 156 -19.00 13.60 -0.29
CA TYR A 156 -17.57 13.75 -0.42
C TYR A 156 -17.26 15.01 -1.22
N ILE A 157 -16.65 15.99 -0.56
CA ILE A 157 -16.09 17.18 -1.20
C ILE A 157 -14.60 16.95 -1.26
N ASN A 158 -13.99 17.04 -2.45
CA ASN A 158 -12.53 17.13 -2.56
C ASN A 158 -12.09 18.39 -1.79
N PRO A 159 -11.45 18.24 -0.61
CA PRO A 159 -11.19 19.39 0.26
C PRO A 159 -10.17 20.37 -0.35
N GLN A 160 -9.46 19.98 -1.41
CA GLN A 160 -8.48 20.84 -2.08
C GLN A 160 -9.01 21.55 -3.33
N GLY A 161 -10.24 21.26 -3.79
CA GLY A 161 -10.79 21.85 -5.01
C GLY A 161 -9.97 21.59 -6.29
N SER A 162 -8.95 20.72 -6.21
CA SER A 162 -8.03 20.40 -7.29
C SER A 162 -8.64 19.39 -8.26
N LYS A 163 -8.13 19.37 -9.51
CA LYS A 163 -8.48 18.33 -10.47
C LYS A 163 -8.09 16.96 -9.90
N PRO A 164 -8.97 15.93 -9.97
CA PRO A 164 -8.63 14.58 -9.51
C PRO A 164 -7.37 14.05 -10.20
N ILE A 165 -6.58 13.25 -9.49
CA ILE A 165 -5.43 12.55 -10.07
C ILE A 165 -5.96 11.42 -10.95
N GLY A 166 -5.62 11.43 -12.25
CA GLY A 166 -6.01 10.41 -13.20
C GLY A 166 -5.13 9.17 -13.06
N LEU A 167 -5.76 8.02 -12.80
CA LEU A 167 -5.12 6.71 -12.79
C LEU A 167 -5.74 5.81 -13.86
N THR A 168 -4.97 4.87 -14.37
CA THR A 168 -5.44 3.84 -15.31
C THR A 168 -5.22 2.47 -14.70
N ILE A 169 -6.27 1.63 -14.71
CA ILE A 169 -6.20 0.23 -14.33
C ILE A 169 -5.93 -0.56 -15.61
N HIS A 170 -4.71 -1.05 -15.75
CA HIS A 170 -4.30 -1.91 -16.86
C HIS A 170 -4.53 -3.37 -16.49
N VAL A 171 -5.11 -4.14 -17.42
CA VAL A 171 -5.23 -5.58 -17.30
C VAL A 171 -4.69 -6.27 -18.55
N GLY A 172 -3.59 -6.98 -18.37
CA GLY A 172 -3.05 -7.91 -19.36
C GLY A 172 -3.82 -9.23 -19.31
N THR A 173 -4.42 -9.64 -20.43
CA THR A 173 -5.24 -10.86 -20.49
C THR A 173 -5.15 -11.55 -21.86
N PRO A 174 -5.23 -12.88 -21.94
CA PRO A 174 -5.40 -13.58 -23.21
C PRO A 174 -6.83 -13.55 -23.77
N MET A 175 -7.76 -12.87 -23.09
CA MET A 175 -9.16 -12.80 -23.51
C MET A 175 -9.38 -11.69 -24.55
N GLU A 176 -9.52 -12.08 -25.82
CA GLU A 176 -9.69 -11.13 -26.94
C GLU A 176 -10.92 -10.22 -26.88
N ASN A 177 -11.98 -10.57 -26.14
CA ASN A 177 -13.26 -9.83 -26.14
C ASN A 177 -13.97 -9.82 -24.77
N SER A 178 -13.28 -9.47 -23.70
CA SER A 178 -13.86 -9.48 -22.34
C SER A 178 -14.61 -8.17 -21.99
N LYS A 179 -15.76 -7.93 -22.65
CA LYS A 179 -16.65 -6.79 -22.32
C LYS A 179 -17.02 -6.75 -20.84
N ASP A 180 -17.23 -7.92 -20.23
CA ASP A 180 -17.55 -8.04 -18.81
C ASP A 180 -16.37 -7.63 -17.92
N LEU A 181 -15.13 -8.01 -18.28
CA LEU A 181 -13.92 -7.55 -17.59
C LEU A 181 -13.81 -6.03 -17.64
N LYS A 182 -14.00 -5.43 -18.82
CA LYS A 182 -13.96 -3.97 -18.97
C LYS A 182 -14.98 -3.28 -18.08
N ARG A 183 -16.22 -3.76 -18.10
CA ARG A 183 -17.31 -3.23 -17.28
C ARG A 183 -17.01 -3.35 -15.79
N GLU A 184 -16.48 -4.48 -15.32
CA GLU A 184 -16.13 -4.67 -13.91
C GLU A 184 -14.98 -3.75 -13.49
N ILE A 185 -13.97 -3.55 -14.33
CA ILE A 185 -12.87 -2.60 -14.05
C ILE A 185 -13.40 -1.16 -13.98
N GLU A 186 -14.28 -0.75 -14.89
CA GLU A 186 -14.88 0.59 -14.89
C GLU A 186 -15.74 0.82 -13.66
N HIS A 187 -16.59 -0.16 -13.29
CA HIS A 187 -17.39 -0.09 -12.06
C HIS A 187 -16.49 0.00 -10.83
N LEU A 188 -15.41 -0.78 -10.79
CA LEU A 188 -14.42 -0.74 -9.72
C LEU A 188 -13.74 0.63 -9.62
N GLY A 189 -13.34 1.21 -10.75
CA GLY A 189 -12.76 2.55 -10.81
C GLY A 189 -13.70 3.63 -10.27
N GLN A 190 -15.00 3.54 -10.57
CA GLN A 190 -16.02 4.43 -10.01
C GLN A 190 -16.18 4.24 -8.50
N GLU A 191 -16.20 2.99 -8.02
CA GLU A 191 -16.27 2.68 -6.58
C GLU A 191 -15.07 3.28 -5.83
N ILE A 192 -13.85 3.11 -6.34
CA ILE A 192 -12.63 3.66 -5.73
C ILE A 192 -12.64 5.19 -5.81
N SER A 193 -13.08 5.78 -6.92
CA SER A 193 -13.19 7.24 -7.05
C SER A 193 -14.11 7.81 -5.96
N LEU A 194 -15.28 7.20 -5.72
CA LEU A 194 -16.18 7.59 -4.63
C LEU A 194 -15.54 7.41 -3.26
N ARG A 195 -14.94 6.24 -2.98
CA ARG A 195 -14.26 5.95 -1.70
C ARG A 195 -13.05 6.85 -1.44
N SER A 196 -12.37 7.32 -2.48
CA SER A 196 -11.27 8.29 -2.40
C SER A 196 -11.73 9.73 -2.14
N GLY A 197 -13.05 9.96 -2.06
CA GLY A 197 -13.63 11.28 -1.95
C GLY A 197 -13.44 12.13 -3.21
N GLN A 198 -13.44 11.47 -4.38
CA GLN A 198 -13.19 12.06 -5.70
C GLN A 198 -11.81 12.72 -5.86
N THR A 199 -10.84 12.30 -5.05
CA THR A 199 -9.44 12.73 -5.23
C THR A 199 -8.74 11.98 -6.36
N LEU A 200 -9.23 10.78 -6.68
CA LEU A 200 -8.78 9.96 -7.80
C LEU A 200 -9.88 9.83 -8.86
N SER A 201 -9.48 9.76 -10.12
CA SER A 201 -10.31 9.32 -11.24
C SER A 201 -9.64 8.13 -11.93
N PHE A 202 -10.43 7.22 -12.50
CA PHE A 202 -9.93 5.98 -13.08
C PHE A 202 -10.36 5.80 -14.53
N LYS A 203 -9.46 5.26 -15.34
CA LYS A 203 -9.73 4.68 -16.66
C LYS A 203 -9.44 3.17 -16.63
N SER A 204 -10.03 2.44 -17.58
CA SER A 204 -9.73 1.04 -17.84
C SER A 204 -8.89 0.92 -19.11
N ASP A 205 -7.88 0.06 -19.05
CA ASP A 205 -7.11 -0.36 -20.22
C ASP A 205 -6.95 -1.89 -20.22
N ILE A 206 -7.28 -2.54 -21.33
CA ILE A 206 -7.22 -4.00 -21.47
C ILE A 206 -6.25 -4.32 -22.58
N ILE A 207 -5.14 -4.96 -22.19
CA ILE A 207 -4.08 -5.35 -23.09
C ILE A 207 -4.24 -6.82 -23.39
N VAL A 208 -4.67 -7.12 -24.62
CA VAL A 208 -4.84 -8.49 -25.07
C VAL A 208 -3.50 -9.05 -25.52
N SER A 209 -3.04 -10.11 -24.87
CA SER A 209 -1.83 -10.85 -25.28
C SER A 209 -2.21 -12.17 -25.95
N PRO A 210 -1.50 -12.64 -26.99
CA PRO A 210 -1.80 -13.92 -27.61
C PRO A 210 -1.75 -15.05 -26.57
N ALA A 211 -2.85 -15.78 -26.42
CA ALA A 211 -2.85 -16.98 -25.59
C ALA A 211 -2.06 -18.09 -26.31
N PRO A 212 -1.19 -18.86 -25.62
CA PRO A 212 -0.80 -20.14 -26.16
C PRO A 212 -2.07 -20.99 -26.37
N PRO A 213 -2.17 -21.76 -27.47
CA PRO A 213 -3.34 -22.59 -27.72
C PRO A 213 -3.57 -23.51 -26.52
N PRO A 214 -4.83 -23.70 -26.09
CA PRO A 214 -5.12 -24.54 -24.93
C PRO A 214 -4.59 -25.94 -25.21
N ALA A 215 -3.61 -26.38 -24.42
CA ALA A 215 -3.21 -27.77 -24.43
C ALA A 215 -4.44 -28.58 -23.98
N VAL A 216 -4.97 -29.43 -24.87
CA VAL A 216 -5.97 -30.43 -24.49
C VAL A 216 -5.21 -31.47 -23.69
N LEU A 217 -5.11 -31.25 -22.39
CA LEU A 217 -4.53 -32.22 -21.48
C LEU A 217 -5.60 -33.28 -21.21
N THR A 218 -5.23 -34.54 -21.31
CA THR A 218 -6.10 -35.67 -20.95
C THR A 218 -5.53 -36.38 -19.73
N HIS A 219 -6.39 -36.97 -18.91
CA HIS A 219 -5.95 -37.80 -17.81
C HIS A 219 -5.21 -39.02 -18.38
N PRO A 220 -3.97 -39.32 -17.96
CA PRO A 220 -3.14 -40.35 -18.57
C PRO A 220 -3.74 -41.76 -18.43
N GLU A 221 -4.61 -41.99 -17.44
CA GLU A 221 -5.22 -43.30 -17.16
C GLU A 221 -6.62 -43.47 -17.74
N THR A 222 -7.42 -42.39 -17.84
CA THR A 222 -8.83 -42.48 -18.26
C THR A 222 -9.06 -41.93 -19.66
N GLY A 223 -8.10 -41.19 -20.23
CA GLY A 223 -8.25 -40.52 -21.53
C GLY A 223 -9.25 -39.36 -21.52
N GLU A 224 -9.86 -39.06 -20.37
CA GLU A 224 -10.84 -37.99 -20.24
C GLU A 224 -10.14 -36.61 -20.32
N PRO A 225 -10.78 -35.62 -20.97
CA PRO A 225 -10.24 -34.27 -21.04
C PRO A 225 -10.18 -33.65 -19.64
N LEU A 226 -9.00 -33.12 -19.28
CA LEU A 226 -8.82 -32.33 -18.07
C LEU A 226 -9.58 -30.99 -18.20
N PRO A 227 -10.07 -30.44 -17.08
CA PRO A 227 -10.67 -29.12 -17.09
C PRO A 227 -9.67 -28.10 -17.64
N PRO A 228 -10.13 -27.13 -18.46
CA PRO A 228 -9.24 -26.15 -19.06
C PRO A 228 -8.55 -25.33 -17.96
N PRO A 229 -7.26 -24.99 -18.12
CA PRO A 229 -6.54 -24.23 -17.12
C PRO A 229 -7.16 -22.84 -16.91
N PRO A 230 -7.00 -22.26 -15.71
CA PRO A 230 -7.47 -20.91 -15.44
C PRO A 230 -6.79 -19.90 -16.36
N ILE A 231 -7.47 -18.78 -16.58
CA ILE A 231 -6.98 -17.67 -17.40
C ILE A 231 -5.99 -16.87 -16.56
N ALA A 232 -4.73 -16.86 -16.97
CA ALA A 232 -3.71 -16.01 -16.36
C ALA A 232 -3.91 -14.56 -16.80
N MET A 233 -3.95 -13.64 -15.84
CA MET A 233 -4.04 -12.20 -16.07
C MET A 233 -3.01 -11.47 -15.23
N ALA A 234 -2.67 -10.25 -15.63
CA ALA A 234 -1.83 -9.34 -14.85
C ALA A 234 -2.55 -8.00 -14.69
N LEU A 235 -2.53 -7.41 -13.49
CA LEU A 235 -3.11 -6.10 -13.23
C LEU A 235 -2.08 -5.14 -12.64
N TRP A 236 -2.06 -3.91 -13.13
CA TRP A 236 -1.29 -2.81 -12.56
C TRP A 236 -2.02 -1.48 -12.74
N LEU A 237 -1.64 -0.52 -11.91
CA LEU A 237 -2.09 0.87 -11.96
C LEU A 237 -0.97 1.75 -12.52
N SER A 238 -1.33 2.71 -13.37
CA SER A 238 -0.46 3.80 -13.83
C SER A 238 -1.12 5.16 -13.59
N ARG A 239 -0.33 6.24 -13.65
CA ARG A 239 -0.84 7.60 -13.61
C ARG A 239 -0.92 8.20 -15.01
N ASP A 240 -2.08 8.73 -15.40
CA ASP A 240 -2.29 9.45 -16.67
C ASP A 240 -1.70 8.71 -17.90
N ASP A 241 -1.80 7.37 -17.92
CA ASP A 241 -1.27 6.49 -18.98
C ASP A 241 0.27 6.54 -19.13
N ARG A 242 1.00 6.94 -18.07
CA ARG A 242 2.46 6.99 -18.03
C ARG A 242 3.07 5.67 -17.54
N PHE A 243 3.91 5.06 -18.39
CA PHE A 243 4.65 3.82 -18.08
C PHE A 243 5.78 3.98 -17.05
N ASP A 244 6.25 5.20 -16.79
CA ASP A 244 7.31 5.49 -15.80
C ASP A 244 6.76 5.72 -14.39
N ALA A 245 5.45 5.56 -14.22
CA ALA A 245 4.71 5.86 -13.01
C ALA A 245 3.69 4.76 -12.71
N GLU A 246 4.18 3.52 -12.67
CA GLU A 246 3.36 2.32 -12.52
C GLU A 246 3.60 1.60 -11.19
N THR A 247 2.56 0.94 -10.73
CA THR A 247 2.65 -0.05 -9.64
C THR A 247 3.23 -1.37 -10.14
N PRO A 248 3.85 -2.19 -9.28
CA PRO A 248 4.26 -3.54 -9.64
C PRO A 248 3.05 -4.39 -10.07
N PRO A 249 3.15 -5.15 -11.18
CA PRO A 249 2.05 -5.98 -11.65
C PRO A 249 1.70 -7.10 -10.67
N VAL A 250 0.41 -7.36 -10.54
CA VAL A 250 -0.16 -8.45 -9.76
C VAL A 250 -0.67 -9.52 -10.72
N ALA A 251 -0.08 -10.71 -10.66
CA ALA A 251 -0.56 -11.87 -11.40
C ALA A 251 -1.82 -12.43 -10.74
N MET A 252 -2.80 -12.79 -11.56
CA MET A 252 -4.10 -13.34 -11.16
C MET A 252 -4.42 -14.57 -11.99
N MET A 253 -5.19 -15.49 -11.40
CA MET A 253 -5.73 -16.66 -12.09
C MET A 253 -7.25 -16.61 -12.01
N MET A 254 -7.92 -16.54 -13.16
CA MET A 254 -9.38 -16.56 -13.25
C MET A 254 -9.86 -17.97 -13.62
N PRO A 255 -10.63 -18.64 -12.74
CA PRO A 255 -11.29 -19.89 -13.10
C PRO A 255 -12.27 -19.67 -14.25
N ARG A 256 -12.26 -20.57 -15.25
CA ARG A 256 -13.13 -20.45 -16.43
C ARG A 256 -14.58 -20.83 -16.14
N ASP A 257 -14.78 -21.65 -15.12
CA ASP A 257 -16.04 -22.20 -14.65
C ASP A 257 -16.79 -21.30 -13.65
N GLN A 258 -16.12 -20.26 -13.12
CA GLN A 258 -16.65 -19.38 -12.07
C GLN A 258 -16.50 -17.89 -12.43
N PRO A 259 -17.18 -17.43 -13.51
CA PRO A 259 -17.10 -16.04 -13.96
C PRO A 259 -17.60 -15.03 -12.92
N GLU A 260 -18.46 -15.43 -11.99
CA GLU A 260 -18.96 -14.61 -10.88
C GLU A 260 -17.85 -14.16 -9.91
N LEU A 261 -16.72 -14.89 -9.85
CA LEU A 261 -15.57 -14.52 -9.02
C LEU A 261 -14.74 -13.38 -9.62
N LEU A 262 -14.96 -13.02 -10.89
CA LEU A 262 -14.18 -12.00 -11.59
C LEU A 262 -14.08 -10.71 -10.80
N LYS A 263 -15.22 -10.23 -10.31
CA LYS A 263 -15.31 -8.99 -9.53
C LYS A 263 -14.44 -9.04 -8.27
N GLN A 264 -14.47 -10.16 -7.55
CA GLN A 264 -13.69 -10.32 -6.33
C GLN A 264 -12.19 -10.42 -6.62
N ILE A 265 -11.81 -11.15 -7.67
CA ILE A 265 -10.41 -11.29 -8.10
C ILE A 265 -9.82 -9.93 -8.48
N ILE A 266 -10.52 -9.12 -9.28
CA ILE A 266 -10.05 -7.78 -9.67
C ILE A 266 -9.96 -6.86 -8.45
N LYS A 267 -10.96 -6.90 -7.55
CA LYS A 267 -10.94 -6.13 -6.30
C LYS A 267 -9.72 -6.45 -5.45
N ASP A 268 -9.45 -7.73 -5.24
CA ASP A 268 -8.31 -8.19 -4.45
C ASP A 268 -6.98 -7.80 -5.12
N ALA A 269 -6.87 -7.91 -6.45
CA ALA A 269 -5.65 -7.52 -7.15
C ALA A 269 -5.38 -6.01 -7.16
N VAL A 270 -6.42 -5.17 -7.33
CA VAL A 270 -6.26 -3.71 -7.20
C VAL A 270 -5.85 -3.35 -5.79
N TYR A 271 -6.42 -3.99 -4.78
CA TYR A 271 -6.03 -3.80 -3.39
C TYR A 271 -4.56 -4.19 -3.16
N ASP A 272 -4.15 -5.37 -3.61
CA ASP A 272 -2.78 -5.86 -3.43
C ASP A 272 -1.76 -4.98 -4.17
N SER A 273 -2.07 -4.56 -5.39
CA SER A 273 -1.25 -3.62 -6.16
C SER A 273 -1.08 -2.29 -5.42
N SER A 274 -2.19 -1.73 -4.93
CA SER A 274 -2.20 -0.47 -4.16
C SER A 274 -1.44 -0.60 -2.84
N GLN A 275 -1.64 -1.71 -2.12
CA GLN A 275 -1.00 -1.99 -0.83
C GLN A 275 0.51 -2.13 -1.00
N ARG A 276 0.96 -2.85 -2.03
CA ARG A 276 2.40 -3.00 -2.36
C ARG A 276 3.04 -1.65 -2.64
N GLN A 277 2.40 -0.81 -3.44
CA GLN A 277 2.90 0.53 -3.75
C GLN A 277 3.00 1.40 -2.49
N LEU A 278 1.94 1.44 -1.68
CA LEU A 278 1.91 2.21 -0.43
C LEU A 278 2.95 1.71 0.58
N SER A 279 3.21 0.40 0.65
CA SER A 279 4.20 -0.17 1.58
C SER A 279 5.62 0.33 1.37
N THR A 280 5.92 0.93 0.21
CA THR A 280 7.24 1.47 -0.12
C THR A 280 7.41 2.93 0.33
N ASN A 281 6.34 3.74 0.25
CA ASN A 281 6.46 5.22 0.27
C ASN A 281 5.41 5.94 1.13
N ALA A 282 4.57 5.23 1.89
CA ALA A 282 3.49 5.87 2.63
C ALA A 282 3.96 6.59 3.91
N ASN A 283 3.41 7.79 4.13
CA ASN A 283 3.51 8.52 5.40
C ASN A 283 2.48 8.04 6.43
N PHE A 284 1.47 7.31 5.97
CA PHE A 284 0.42 6.70 6.79
C PHE A 284 0.72 5.23 7.10
N ILE A 285 0.05 4.72 8.13
CA ILE A 285 0.02 3.29 8.46
C ILE A 285 -0.69 2.57 7.32
N VAL A 286 0.08 1.78 6.58
CA VAL A 286 -0.42 1.02 5.44
C VAL A 286 -1.32 -0.13 5.93
N PRO A 287 -2.45 -0.38 5.26
CA PRO A 287 -3.29 -1.54 5.56
C PRO A 287 -2.53 -2.86 5.50
N ALA A 288 -3.00 -3.82 6.30
CA ALA A 288 -2.49 -5.19 6.27
C ALA A 288 -2.72 -5.82 4.89
N LYS A 289 -1.90 -6.81 4.52
CA LYS A 289 -2.08 -7.52 3.25
C LYS A 289 -3.41 -8.27 3.24
N ARG A 290 -3.94 -8.58 2.05
CA ARG A 290 -5.26 -9.21 1.89
C ARG A 290 -5.40 -10.48 2.72
N GLU A 291 -4.37 -11.32 2.78
CA GLU A 291 -4.37 -12.60 3.49
C GLU A 291 -4.40 -12.45 5.01
N GLN A 292 -4.09 -11.26 5.52
CA GLN A 292 -4.05 -10.93 6.95
C GLN A 292 -5.34 -10.28 7.43
N LEU A 293 -6.24 -9.92 6.52
CA LEU A 293 -7.53 -9.33 6.86
C LEU A 293 -8.48 -10.40 7.43
N PRO A 294 -9.31 -10.04 8.43
CA PRO A 294 -10.39 -10.89 8.90
C PRO A 294 -11.31 -11.36 7.76
N ALA A 295 -11.78 -12.61 7.85
CA ALA A 295 -12.75 -13.15 6.91
C ALA A 295 -14.03 -12.28 6.88
N GLY A 296 -14.54 -12.01 5.68
CA GLY A 296 -15.73 -11.18 5.47
C GLY A 296 -15.49 -9.67 5.43
N GLN A 297 -14.28 -9.19 5.78
CA GLN A 297 -13.95 -7.77 5.65
C GLN A 297 -13.55 -7.41 4.22
N ALA A 298 -14.15 -6.36 3.65
CA ALA A 298 -13.81 -5.95 2.30
C ALA A 298 -12.45 -5.22 2.30
N PRO A 299 -11.58 -5.46 1.30
CA PRO A 299 -10.22 -4.91 1.31
C PRO A 299 -10.19 -3.37 1.37
N PHE A 300 -11.08 -2.71 0.63
CA PHE A 300 -11.12 -1.25 0.54
C PHE A 300 -11.66 -0.54 1.77
N ASP A 301 -12.31 -1.23 2.71
CA ASP A 301 -12.78 -0.60 3.95
C ASP A 301 -11.61 -0.23 4.87
N GLN A 302 -10.44 -0.84 4.64
CA GLN A 302 -9.19 -0.49 5.31
C GLN A 302 -8.45 0.67 4.63
N MET A 303 -8.84 1.05 3.41
CA MET A 303 -8.21 2.14 2.65
C MET A 303 -8.96 3.44 2.86
N THR A 304 -8.32 4.37 3.58
CA THR A 304 -8.85 5.71 3.81
C THR A 304 -8.64 6.62 2.61
N ARG A 305 -9.36 7.73 2.55
CA ARG A 305 -9.17 8.75 1.50
C ARG A 305 -7.73 9.27 1.42
N ALA A 306 -7.04 9.40 2.56
CA ALA A 306 -5.65 9.86 2.56
C ALA A 306 -4.69 8.82 1.95
N LEU A 307 -4.91 7.52 2.19
CA LEU A 307 -4.13 6.45 1.56
C LEU A 307 -4.37 6.40 0.04
N TRP A 308 -5.60 6.61 -0.41
CA TRP A 308 -5.90 6.74 -1.85
C TRP A 308 -5.18 7.93 -2.48
N LEU A 309 -5.23 9.11 -1.85
CA LEU A 309 -4.50 10.27 -2.34
C LEU A 309 -2.98 10.00 -2.38
N GLU A 310 -2.45 9.36 -1.36
CA GLU A 310 -1.03 9.03 -1.27
C GLU A 310 -0.60 8.02 -2.35
N LEU A 311 -1.46 7.05 -2.67
CA LEU A 311 -1.25 6.15 -3.81
C LEU A 311 -1.10 6.95 -5.11
N GLY A 312 -2.05 7.84 -5.41
CA GLY A 312 -2.01 8.65 -6.63
C GLY A 312 -0.81 9.61 -6.70
N THR A 313 -0.39 10.16 -5.55
CA THR A 313 0.81 11.00 -5.46
C THR A 313 2.11 10.18 -5.57
N SER A 314 2.13 8.95 -5.06
CA SER A 314 3.31 8.07 -5.15
C SER A 314 3.64 7.66 -6.59
N LEU A 315 2.63 7.70 -7.47
CA LEU A 315 2.77 7.46 -8.91
C LEU A 315 3.06 8.77 -9.67
N GLN A 316 3.78 9.72 -9.07
CA GLN A 316 4.36 10.83 -9.84
C GLN A 316 5.64 10.32 -10.50
N GLY A 317 5.57 10.05 -11.80
CA GLY A 317 6.75 9.67 -12.58
C GLY A 317 7.87 10.70 -12.41
N ARG A 318 9.13 10.25 -12.43
CA ARG A 318 10.27 11.18 -12.49
C ARG A 318 10.08 12.06 -13.73
N GLU A 319 10.24 13.37 -13.61
CA GLU A 319 10.39 14.20 -14.81
C GLU A 319 11.69 13.74 -15.48
N ILE A 320 11.57 12.90 -16.51
CA ILE A 320 12.68 12.66 -17.42
C ILE A 320 12.78 13.96 -18.23
N PRO A 321 13.85 14.76 -18.08
CA PRO A 321 13.99 15.95 -18.89
C PRO A 321 13.90 15.53 -20.35
N LYS A 322 13.02 16.17 -21.12
CA LYS A 322 12.95 16.00 -22.57
C LYS A 322 14.36 16.24 -23.10
N VAL A 323 15.06 15.17 -23.47
CA VAL A 323 16.24 15.30 -24.32
C VAL A 323 15.67 15.87 -25.61
N MET A 324 15.94 17.16 -25.86
CA MET A 324 15.72 17.75 -27.17
C MET A 324 16.58 16.93 -28.12
N VAL A 325 15.95 16.04 -28.88
CA VAL A 325 16.52 15.57 -30.13
C VAL A 325 16.55 16.82 -31.00
N VAL A 326 17.74 17.41 -31.10
CA VAL A 326 18.03 18.34 -32.18
C VAL A 326 18.01 17.46 -33.41
N GLU A 327 16.97 17.60 -34.23
CA GLU A 327 17.02 17.13 -35.61
C GLU A 327 18.17 17.92 -36.24
N GLU A 328 19.30 17.25 -36.47
CA GLU A 328 20.34 17.78 -37.35
C GLU A 328 19.72 17.76 -38.75
N ASP A 329 19.40 18.95 -39.25
CA ASP A 329 19.06 19.17 -40.65
C ASP A 329 20.29 18.75 -41.48
N ASP A 330 20.20 17.59 -42.12
CA ASP A 330 21.12 17.20 -43.19
C ASP A 330 20.85 18.11 -44.40
N GLU A 331 21.60 19.22 -44.50
CA GLU A 331 21.73 19.98 -45.74
C GLU A 331 22.45 19.08 -46.77
N GLU A 332 21.68 18.59 -47.75
CA GLU A 332 22.19 17.99 -48.98
C GLU A 332 22.91 19.07 -49.80
N ASP A 333 24.25 19.05 -49.75
CA ASP A 333 25.09 19.74 -50.74
C ASP A 333 25.03 18.97 -52.07
N ASP A 334 24.27 19.51 -53.03
CA ASP A 334 24.34 19.15 -54.44
C ASP A 334 25.61 19.78 -55.09
N GLU A 335 26.57 18.96 -55.51
CA GLU A 335 27.55 19.28 -56.57
C GLU A 335 27.52 18.27 -57.72
#